data_AF-U1P001-F1
#
_entry.id   AF-U1P001-F1
#
_cell.length_a   1.000
_cell.length_b   1.000
_cell.length_c   1.000
_cell.angle_alpha   90.00
_cell.angle_beta   90.00
_cell.angle_gamma   90.00
#
_symmetry.space_group_name_H-M   'P 1'
#
loop_
_entity.id
_entity.type
_entity.pdbx_description
1 polymer ?
#
loop_
_entity_poly.entity_id
_entity_poly.type
_entity_poly.pdbx_seq_one_letter_code
_entity_poly.pdbx_strand_id
1 'polypeptide(L)'
;MPLLGSADNPSGNRLADPPTETPTVGETELWSVANLTGMTHPIHLHLIHFQVLGRQSIDYDPADDSIDPETLRDPEPSERGWNDVVSVDPGDVAHLLVHFGEYDGLFNDQTGRYMWHCHMLEHEDHDMMRPMEVLPSSDDDTSAGQQDHDTR
;
A
#
# COMPACT_ATOMS: atom_id res chain seq x y z
N MET A 1 -16.18 -14.18 3.82
CA MET A 1 -15.27 -13.18 4.41
C MET A 1 -14.63 -12.41 3.29
N PRO A 2 -14.57 -11.08 3.35
CA PRO A 2 -13.86 -10.27 2.37
C PRO A 2 -12.36 -10.58 2.43
N LEU A 3 -11.68 -10.42 1.30
CA LEU A 3 -10.24 -10.61 1.15
C LEU A 3 -9.66 -9.38 0.45
N LEU A 4 -8.36 -9.15 0.62
CA LEU A 4 -7.64 -8.14 -0.15
C LEU A 4 -7.15 -8.75 -1.46
N GLY A 5 -7.49 -8.10 -2.58
CA GLY A 5 -7.13 -8.52 -3.93
C GLY A 5 -6.12 -7.58 -4.59
N SER A 6 -5.75 -7.93 -5.82
CA SER A 6 -4.94 -7.12 -6.72
C SER A 6 -5.68 -6.95 -8.05
N ALA A 7 -5.13 -6.14 -8.98
CA ALA A 7 -5.70 -6.00 -10.32
C ALA A 7 -5.83 -7.37 -11.04
N ASP A 8 -4.82 -8.25 -10.88
CA ASP A 8 -4.82 -9.60 -11.47
C ASP A 8 -5.76 -10.59 -10.77
N ASN A 9 -6.06 -10.36 -9.48
CA ASN A 9 -6.97 -11.19 -8.70
C ASN A 9 -7.89 -10.32 -7.82
N PRO A 10 -8.94 -9.71 -8.40
CA PRO A 10 -9.84 -8.82 -7.68
C PRO A 10 -10.73 -9.56 -6.67
N SER A 11 -10.81 -10.90 -6.76
CA SER A 11 -11.56 -11.73 -5.82
C SER A 11 -10.84 -11.94 -4.47
N GLY A 12 -9.56 -11.59 -4.41
CA GLY A 12 -8.76 -11.63 -3.19
C GLY A 12 -7.73 -12.76 -3.15
N ASN A 13 -6.62 -12.48 -2.47
CA ASN A 13 -5.53 -13.40 -2.17
C ASN A 13 -5.58 -13.79 -0.68
N ARG A 14 -5.01 -14.95 -0.35
CA ARG A 14 -4.84 -15.41 1.04
C ARG A 14 -3.59 -14.79 1.66
N LEU A 15 -3.53 -14.68 2.99
CA LEU A 15 -2.32 -14.25 3.70
C LEU A 15 -1.09 -15.11 3.33
N ALA A 16 -1.31 -16.41 3.14
CA ALA A 16 -0.25 -17.37 2.84
C ALA A 16 0.20 -17.36 1.36
N ASP A 17 -0.53 -16.70 0.47
CA ASP A 17 -0.14 -16.59 -0.94
C ASP A 17 1.09 -15.66 -1.09
N PRO A 18 1.92 -15.82 -2.13
CA PRO A 18 3.06 -14.92 -2.39
C PRO A 18 2.66 -13.44 -2.37
N PRO A 19 3.52 -12.52 -1.90
CA PRO A 19 3.22 -11.09 -1.91
C PRO A 19 2.98 -10.58 -3.33
N THR A 20 2.03 -9.66 -3.45
CA THR A 20 1.66 -8.98 -4.70
C THR A 20 2.04 -7.50 -4.65
N GLU A 21 2.01 -6.89 -3.47
CA GLU A 21 2.43 -5.52 -3.24
C GLU A 21 3.93 -5.52 -2.89
N THR A 22 4.77 -5.22 -3.88
CA THR A 22 6.24 -5.25 -3.77
C THR A 22 6.89 -3.91 -4.15
N PRO A 23 6.61 -2.81 -3.42
CA PRO A 23 7.15 -1.49 -3.74
C PRO A 23 8.68 -1.44 -3.56
N THR A 24 9.37 -0.59 -4.31
CA THR A 24 10.81 -0.35 -4.09
C THR A 24 11.02 0.81 -3.11
N VAL A 25 11.98 0.67 -2.20
CA VAL A 25 12.36 1.76 -1.29
C VAL A 25 12.78 3.01 -2.08
N GLY A 26 12.33 4.17 -1.63
CA GLY A 26 12.50 5.47 -2.28
C GLY A 26 11.38 5.83 -3.27
N GLU A 27 10.55 4.89 -3.70
CA GLU A 27 9.49 5.16 -4.67
C GLU A 27 8.26 5.82 -4.03
N THR A 28 7.53 6.57 -4.85
CA THR A 28 6.18 7.05 -4.53
C THR A 28 5.20 6.36 -5.47
N GLU A 29 4.23 5.66 -4.89
CA GLU A 29 3.20 4.93 -5.62
C GLU A 29 1.83 5.57 -5.41
N LEU A 30 0.96 5.41 -6.41
CA LEU A 30 -0.46 5.72 -6.30
C LEU A 30 -1.22 4.40 -6.07
N TRP A 31 -1.75 4.22 -4.87
CA TRP A 31 -2.55 3.04 -4.52
C TRP A 31 -4.04 3.35 -4.66
N SER A 32 -4.73 2.62 -5.52
CA SER A 32 -6.19 2.71 -5.69
C SER A 32 -6.87 1.58 -4.91
N VAL A 33 -7.46 1.92 -3.77
CA VAL A 33 -8.13 0.94 -2.89
C VAL A 33 -9.62 0.94 -3.19
N ALA A 34 -10.08 -0.06 -3.93
CA ALA A 34 -11.47 -0.23 -4.34
C ALA A 34 -12.24 -1.17 -3.39
N ASN A 35 -13.41 -0.75 -2.92
CA ASN A 35 -14.28 -1.60 -2.11
C ASN A 35 -15.43 -2.18 -2.93
N LEU A 36 -15.24 -3.42 -3.38
CA LEU A 36 -16.25 -4.19 -4.13
C LEU A 36 -17.33 -4.84 -3.24
N THR A 37 -17.31 -4.58 -1.93
CA THR A 37 -18.21 -5.23 -0.95
C THR A 37 -19.33 -4.30 -0.49
N GLY A 38 -20.29 -4.85 0.27
CA GLY A 38 -21.44 -4.11 0.80
C GLY A 38 -21.22 -3.42 2.15
N MET A 39 -20.00 -3.38 2.69
CA MET A 39 -19.69 -2.71 3.97
C MET A 39 -18.39 -1.91 3.91
N THR A 40 -18.27 -0.87 4.73
CA THR A 40 -17.05 -0.05 4.84
C THR A 40 -15.91 -0.86 5.45
N HIS A 41 -14.70 -0.68 4.93
CA HIS A 41 -13.48 -1.28 5.50
C HIS A 41 -12.45 -0.20 5.86
N PRO A 42 -11.98 -0.13 7.12
CA PRO A 42 -10.80 0.66 7.46
C PRO A 42 -9.55 -0.10 7.00
N ILE A 43 -8.82 0.43 6.03
CA ILE A 43 -7.60 -0.19 5.48
C ILE A 43 -6.39 0.49 6.10
N HIS A 44 -5.52 -0.31 6.72
CA HIS A 44 -4.29 0.09 7.38
C HIS A 44 -3.06 -0.40 6.61
N LEU A 45 -2.06 0.45 6.43
CA LEU A 45 -0.76 0.10 5.89
C LEU A 45 0.29 0.27 7.00
N HIS A 46 1.07 -0.77 7.26
CA HIS A 46 2.24 -0.67 8.14
C HIS A 46 3.34 0.17 7.50
N LEU A 47 4.34 0.54 8.29
CA LEU A 47 5.56 1.29 7.93
C LEU A 47 5.33 2.76 7.56
N ILE A 48 4.42 3.03 6.64
CA ILE A 48 4.30 4.33 5.98
C ILE A 48 3.13 5.16 6.53
N HIS A 49 3.19 6.46 6.30
CA HIS A 49 1.99 7.30 6.27
C HIS A 49 1.74 7.70 4.81
N PHE A 50 0.49 7.88 4.44
CA PHE A 50 0.05 8.26 3.10
C PHE A 50 -0.86 9.49 3.15
N GLN A 51 -1.02 10.13 2.00
CA GLN A 51 -2.00 11.19 1.81
C GLN A 51 -3.12 10.69 0.89
N VAL A 52 -4.37 10.98 1.23
CA VAL A 52 -5.50 10.68 0.35
C VAL A 52 -5.52 11.75 -0.74
N LEU A 53 -5.37 11.34 -2.01
CA LEU A 53 -5.46 12.22 -3.17
C LEU A 53 -6.91 12.62 -3.43
N GLY A 54 -7.82 11.65 -3.35
CA GLY A 54 -9.24 11.84 -3.60
C GLY A 54 -9.97 10.51 -3.73
N ARG A 55 -11.28 10.59 -4.01
CA ARG A 55 -12.18 9.43 -4.08
C ARG A 55 -13.00 9.44 -5.36
N GLN A 56 -13.39 8.28 -5.85
CA GLN A 56 -14.38 8.15 -6.94
C GLN A 56 -15.26 6.91 -6.77
N SER A 57 -16.34 6.85 -7.55
CA SER A 57 -17.22 5.67 -7.64
C SER A 57 -16.49 4.49 -8.29
N ILE A 58 -16.89 3.27 -7.96
CA ILE A 58 -16.38 1.99 -8.48
C ILE A 58 -16.62 1.74 -9.98
N ASP A 59 -17.11 2.74 -10.72
CA ASP A 59 -17.04 2.73 -12.19
C ASP A 59 -15.57 2.78 -12.69
N TYR A 60 -14.60 2.85 -11.77
CA TYR A 60 -13.17 2.66 -11.96
C TYR A 60 -12.83 1.27 -12.55
N ASP A 61 -12.16 1.27 -13.70
CA ASP A 61 -11.51 0.09 -14.26
C ASP A 61 -10.08 0.01 -13.71
N PRO A 62 -9.71 -1.02 -12.92
CA PRO A 62 -8.34 -1.17 -12.43
C PRO A 62 -7.32 -1.42 -13.56
N ALA A 63 -7.76 -1.71 -14.79
CA ALA A 63 -6.89 -1.78 -15.96
C ALA A 63 -6.67 -0.41 -16.65
N ASP A 64 -7.44 0.61 -16.29
CA ASP A 64 -7.24 1.99 -16.71
C ASP A 64 -6.45 2.75 -15.63
N ASP A 65 -5.12 2.65 -15.73
CA ASP A 65 -4.18 3.29 -14.77
C ASP A 65 -4.20 4.83 -14.81
N SER A 66 -5.02 5.46 -15.67
CA SER A 66 -5.07 6.91 -15.76
C SER A 66 -6.08 7.53 -14.77
N ILE A 67 -5.56 8.07 -13.67
CA ILE A 67 -6.35 8.88 -12.72
C ILE A 67 -6.23 10.36 -13.10
N ASP A 68 -7.37 11.03 -13.33
CA ASP A 68 -7.45 12.48 -13.45
C ASP A 68 -7.80 13.12 -12.10
N PRO A 69 -6.84 13.77 -11.40
CA PRO A 69 -7.08 14.35 -10.09
C PRO A 69 -8.16 15.43 -10.06
N GLU A 70 -8.43 16.11 -11.18
CA GLU A 70 -9.45 17.16 -11.25
C GLU A 70 -10.88 16.60 -11.20
N THR A 71 -11.04 15.30 -11.46
CA THR A 71 -12.34 14.61 -11.46
C THR A 71 -12.66 13.94 -10.13
N LEU A 72 -11.67 13.81 -9.25
CA LEU A 72 -11.84 13.14 -7.97
C LEU A 72 -12.66 14.00 -7.00
N ARG A 73 -13.45 13.33 -6.16
CA ARG A 73 -14.05 13.95 -4.98
C ARG A 73 -12.94 14.20 -3.95
N ASP A 74 -12.93 15.41 -3.40
CA ASP A 74 -11.97 15.81 -2.36
C ASP A 74 -11.97 14.83 -1.18
N PRO A 75 -10.81 14.62 -0.53
CA PRO A 75 -10.73 13.89 0.73
C PRO A 75 -11.59 14.55 1.82
N GLU A 76 -12.10 13.71 2.73
CA GLU A 76 -12.81 14.20 3.91
C GLU A 76 -11.92 15.11 4.74
N PRO A 77 -12.45 16.09 5.49
CA PRO A 77 -11.63 17.02 6.26
C PRO A 77 -10.61 16.35 7.20
N SER A 78 -10.95 15.18 7.76
CA SER A 78 -10.07 14.37 8.61
C SER A 78 -8.95 13.66 7.85
N GLU A 79 -9.06 13.53 6.53
CA GLU A 79 -8.13 12.79 5.67
C GLU A 79 -7.08 13.69 5.00
N ARG A 80 -7.22 15.01 5.11
CA ARG A 80 -6.36 16.02 4.43
C ARG A 80 -4.94 16.15 5.00
N GLY A 81 -4.54 15.23 5.87
CA GLY A 81 -3.20 15.15 6.45
C GLY A 81 -2.48 13.87 6.06
N TRP A 82 -1.55 13.47 6.92
CA TRP A 82 -0.91 12.17 6.88
C TRP A 82 -1.78 11.15 7.62
N ASN A 83 -2.06 10.02 6.98
CA ASN A 83 -2.88 8.94 7.52
C ASN A 83 -2.11 7.63 7.42
N ASP A 84 -2.41 6.70 8.32
CA ASP A 84 -1.99 5.29 8.24
C ASP A 84 -3.19 4.34 8.08
N VAL A 85 -4.41 4.86 8.27
CA VAL A 85 -5.69 4.15 8.09
C VAL A 85 -6.64 5.00 7.26
N VAL A 86 -7.33 4.40 6.29
CA VAL A 86 -8.39 5.04 5.49
C VAL A 86 -9.65 4.18 5.46
N SER A 87 -10.82 4.79 5.67
CA SER A 87 -12.10 4.08 5.54
C SER A 87 -12.60 4.11 4.10
N VAL A 88 -12.83 2.95 3.50
CA VAL A 88 -13.32 2.84 2.12
C VAL A 88 -14.75 2.32 2.14
N ASP A 89 -15.70 3.15 1.74
CA ASP A 89 -17.13 2.84 1.75
C ASP A 89 -17.53 1.89 0.60
N PRO A 90 -18.68 1.21 0.69
CA PRO A 90 -19.18 0.33 -0.37
C PRO A 90 -19.28 1.06 -1.71
N GLY A 91 -18.65 0.52 -2.76
CA GLY A 91 -18.70 1.14 -4.09
C GLY A 91 -17.82 2.39 -4.27
N ASP A 92 -16.98 2.71 -3.28
CA ASP A 92 -15.99 3.77 -3.39
C ASP A 92 -14.60 3.21 -3.72
N VAL A 93 -13.79 4.03 -4.38
CA VAL A 93 -12.35 3.87 -4.56
C VAL A 93 -11.63 5.05 -3.89
N ALA A 94 -10.69 4.76 -3.01
CA ALA A 94 -9.81 5.77 -2.40
C ALA A 94 -8.42 5.72 -3.07
N HIS A 95 -7.93 6.87 -3.55
CA HIS A 95 -6.61 6.99 -4.16
C HIS A 95 -5.62 7.56 -3.15
N LEU A 96 -4.54 6.82 -2.88
CA LEU A 96 -3.55 7.11 -1.84
C LEU A 96 -2.20 7.40 -2.49
N LEU A 97 -1.57 8.51 -2.11
CA LEU A 97 -0.17 8.78 -2.41
C LEU A 97 0.69 8.18 -1.30
N VAL A 98 1.44 7.14 -1.63
CA VAL A 98 2.23 6.33 -0.69
C VAL A 98 3.70 6.48 -1.02
N HIS A 99 4.51 6.96 -0.08
CA HIS A 99 5.96 7.09 -0.27
C HIS A 99 6.71 6.08 0.60
N PHE A 100 7.49 5.21 -0.02
CA PHE A 100 8.27 4.15 0.62
C PHE A 100 9.71 4.59 0.87
N GLY A 101 9.92 5.80 1.40
CA GLY A 101 11.25 6.41 1.51
C GLY A 101 11.86 6.37 2.91
N GLU A 102 13.19 6.32 2.94
CA GLU A 102 13.96 6.41 4.18
C GLU A 102 13.68 7.72 4.92
N TYR A 103 13.50 7.62 6.25
CA TYR A 103 13.50 8.78 7.13
C TYR A 103 14.87 8.95 7.77
N ASP A 104 15.31 10.20 7.95
CA ASP A 104 16.55 10.52 8.68
C ASP A 104 16.53 9.89 10.08
N GLY A 105 17.45 8.97 10.38
CA GLY A 105 17.52 8.32 11.70
C GLY A 105 18.44 7.11 11.78
N LEU A 106 18.49 6.50 12.97
CA LEU A 106 19.30 5.29 13.26
C LEU A 106 18.72 3.99 12.67
N PHE A 107 17.53 4.06 12.06
CA PHE A 107 16.81 2.97 11.42
C PHE A 107 16.24 3.46 10.09
N ASN A 108 17.13 3.74 9.13
CA ASN A 108 16.77 4.30 7.82
C ASN A 108 16.44 3.22 6.78
N ASP A 109 16.97 2.00 6.93
CA ASP A 109 16.60 0.86 6.09
C ASP A 109 15.16 0.43 6.39
N GLN A 110 14.29 0.68 5.42
CA GLN A 110 12.88 0.33 5.45
C GLN A 110 12.54 -0.88 4.57
N THR A 111 13.56 -1.56 4.03
CA THR A 111 13.35 -2.78 3.24
C THR A 111 12.89 -3.92 4.14
N GLY A 112 12.08 -4.81 3.57
CA GLY A 112 11.59 -6.00 4.25
C GLY A 112 10.07 -6.16 4.19
N ARG A 113 9.58 -7.08 5.02
CA ARG A 113 8.18 -7.53 4.96
C ARG A 113 7.33 -6.87 6.03
N TYR A 114 6.30 -6.18 5.57
CA TYR A 114 5.27 -5.49 6.35
C TYR A 114 3.88 -6.04 6.01
N MET A 115 2.85 -5.46 6.62
CA MET A 115 1.46 -5.86 6.42
C MET A 115 0.62 -4.68 5.96
N TRP A 116 -0.40 -4.99 5.17
CA TRP A 116 -1.54 -4.11 4.96
C TRP A 116 -2.83 -4.93 5.09
N HIS A 117 -3.83 -4.36 5.75
CA HIS A 117 -4.99 -5.14 6.17
C HIS A 117 -6.20 -4.27 6.46
N CYS A 118 -7.37 -4.91 6.50
CA CYS A 118 -8.52 -4.33 7.16
C CYS A 118 -8.28 -4.29 8.67
N HIS A 119 -8.57 -3.15 9.30
CA HIS A 119 -8.42 -2.93 10.74
C HIS A 119 -9.68 -3.32 11.54
N MET A 120 -10.62 -4.05 10.93
CA MET A 120 -11.63 -4.81 11.66
C MET A 120 -11.04 -6.19 11.97
N LEU A 121 -10.77 -6.46 13.26
CA LEU A 121 -10.05 -7.67 13.69
C LEU A 121 -10.70 -8.96 13.19
N GLU A 122 -12.03 -9.03 13.15
CA GLU A 122 -12.75 -10.20 12.65
C GLU A 122 -12.50 -10.45 11.16
N HIS A 123 -12.26 -9.39 10.38
CA HIS A 123 -11.89 -9.48 8.97
C HIS A 123 -10.40 -9.78 8.80
N GLU A 124 -9.54 -9.12 9.57
CA GLU A 124 -8.09 -9.35 9.61
C GLU A 124 -7.77 -10.82 9.87
N ASP A 125 -8.28 -11.37 10.99
CA ASP A 125 -8.03 -12.75 11.44
C ASP A 125 -8.65 -13.81 10.51
N HIS A 126 -9.64 -13.42 9.70
CA HIS A 126 -10.27 -14.28 8.70
C HIS A 126 -10.02 -13.77 7.28
N ASP A 127 -8.79 -13.26 7.16
CA ASP A 127 -7.87 -13.26 6.04
C ASP A 127 -7.90 -12.03 5.12
N MET A 128 -8.49 -10.93 5.59
CA MET A 128 -8.40 -9.62 4.94
C MET A 128 -7.10 -8.89 5.32
N MET A 129 -5.99 -9.61 5.20
CA MET A 129 -4.63 -9.16 5.52
C MET A 129 -3.64 -9.74 4.52
N ARG A 130 -2.72 -8.91 4.02
CA ARG A 130 -1.75 -9.28 3.00
C ARG A 130 -0.34 -8.77 3.33
N PRO A 131 0.70 -9.54 2.97
CA PRO A 131 2.07 -9.06 3.08
C PRO A 131 2.34 -7.98 2.03
N MET A 132 3.06 -6.95 2.44
CA MET A 132 3.66 -5.93 1.59
C MET A 132 5.18 -6.05 1.73
N GLU A 133 5.91 -6.25 0.63
CA GLU A 133 7.36 -6.47 0.65
C GLU A 133 8.10 -5.30 0.02
N VAL A 134 8.71 -4.46 0.85
CA VAL A 134 9.49 -3.30 0.41
C VAL A 134 10.87 -3.79 -0.04
N LEU A 135 11.16 -3.65 -1.33
CA LEU A 135 12.40 -4.11 -1.97
C LEU A 135 13.51 -3.05 -1.87
N PRO A 136 14.80 -3.45 -1.84
CA PRO A 136 15.91 -2.52 -1.90
C PRO A 136 15.97 -1.77 -3.24
N SER A 137 16.51 -0.56 -3.21
CA SER A 137 16.78 0.19 -4.42
C SER A 137 17.91 -0.48 -5.21
N SER A 138 17.89 -0.37 -6.54
CA SER A 138 18.96 -0.94 -7.38
C SER A 138 20.34 -0.34 -7.12
N ASP A 139 20.40 0.83 -6.46
CA ASP A 139 21.64 1.55 -6.18
C ASP A 139 22.38 0.97 -4.95
N ASP A 140 21.66 0.33 -4.01
CA ASP A 140 22.24 -0.22 -2.78
C ASP A 140 22.97 -1.56 -2.98
N ASP A 141 22.65 -2.29 -4.06
CA ASP A 141 23.21 -3.63 -4.36
C ASP A 141 24.71 -3.58 -4.73
N THR A 142 25.26 -2.38 -4.96
CA THR A 142 26.69 -2.18 -5.26
C THR A 142 27.57 -1.94 -4.03
N SER A 143 27.00 -1.75 -2.84
CA SER A 143 27.77 -1.42 -1.62
C SER A 143 28.22 -2.65 -0.82
N ALA A 144 27.61 -3.82 -1.03
CA ALA A 144 27.89 -5.03 -0.27
C ALA A 144 29.07 -5.88 -0.80
N GLY A 145 29.64 -5.54 -1.96
CA GLY A 145 30.61 -6.38 -2.68
C GLY A 145 32.10 -6.06 -2.49
N GLN A 146 32.47 -4.96 -1.85
CA GLN A 146 33.88 -4.53 -1.73
C GLN A 146 34.37 -4.66 -0.28
N GLN A 147 34.43 -5.88 0.25
CA GLN A 147 35.24 -6.14 1.45
C GLN A 147 36.67 -6.43 1.03
N ASP A 148 37.55 -5.47 1.35
CA ASP A 148 39.00 -5.49 1.18
C ASP A 148 39.62 -6.80 1.69
N HIS A 149 39.94 -7.70 0.77
CA HIS A 149 40.97 -8.70 0.98
C HIS A 149 42.34 -8.08 0.71
N ASP A 150 42.78 -7.21 1.62
CA ASP A 150 44.20 -6.86 1.71
C ASP A 150 44.66 -6.93 3.17
N THR A 151 45.10 -8.13 3.57
CA THR A 151 45.84 -8.36 4.81
C THR A 151 47.21 -8.90 4.47
N ARG A 152 48.20 -7.99 4.57
CA ARG A 152 49.62 -8.15 4.92
C ARG A 152 50.43 -9.31 4.35
#